data_AF-T1EIN4-F1
#
_entry.id   AF-T1EIN4-F1
#
_cell.length_a   1.000
_cell.length_b   1.000
_cell.length_c   1.000
_cell.angle_alpha   90.00
_cell.angle_beta   90.00
_cell.angle_gamma   90.00
#
_symmetry.space_group_name_H-M   'P 1'
#
loop_
_entity.id
_entity.type
_entity.pdbx_description
1 polymer ?
#
loop_
_entity_poly.entity_id
_entity_poly.type
_entity_poly.pdbx_seq_one_letter_code
_entity_poly.pdbx_strand_id
1 'polypeptide(L)' 'KVQMQSINQFFICSICNGYLHMATTITECLHTFCKGCLIKHLEYNLHCPKCLTIIHPTDPKINIRHDSMIQDLLYKVLP' A
#
# COMPACT_ATOMS: atom_id res chain seq x y z
N LYS A 1 13.34 -22.24 -9.42
CA LYS A 1 11.90 -21.96 -9.17
C LYS A 1 11.81 -20.96 -8.03
N VAL A 2 11.17 -19.81 -8.23
CA VAL A 2 10.95 -18.85 -7.13
C VAL A 2 9.86 -19.40 -6.22
N GLN A 3 10.07 -19.38 -4.90
CA GLN A 3 9.07 -19.81 -3.93
C GLN A 3 8.02 -18.71 -3.77
N MET A 4 6.74 -19.06 -3.97
CA MET A 4 5.61 -18.12 -3.90
C MET A 4 5.52 -17.43 -2.53
N GLN A 5 5.90 -18.12 -1.47
CA GLN A 5 5.99 -17.59 -0.10
C GLN A 5 6.94 -16.37 0.00
N SER A 6 8.05 -16.39 -0.74
CA SER A 6 9.02 -15.29 -0.76
C SER A 6 8.50 -14.05 -1.48
N ILE A 7 7.51 -14.22 -2.37
CA ILE A 7 6.90 -13.14 -3.15
C ILE A 7 5.67 -12.56 -2.44
N ASN A 8 4.89 -13.38 -1.74
CA ASN A 8 3.66 -12.97 -1.05
C ASN A 8 3.85 -11.74 -0.15
N GLN A 9 4.98 -11.64 0.54
CA GLN A 9 5.26 -10.51 1.43
C GLN A 9 5.23 -9.13 0.75
N PHE A 10 5.50 -9.07 -0.56
CA PHE A 10 5.48 -7.81 -1.33
C PHE A 10 4.07 -7.36 -1.69
N PHE A 11 3.08 -8.25 -1.53
CA PHE A 11 1.71 -8.03 -1.93
C PHE A 11 0.73 -8.01 -0.77
N ILE A 12 1.22 -8.06 0.47
CA ILE A 12 0.39 -8.01 1.67
C ILE A 12 0.29 -6.57 2.17
N CYS A 13 -0.94 -6.11 2.37
CA CYS A 13 -1.22 -4.84 3.04
C CYS A 13 -0.94 -4.98 4.54
N SER A 14 -0.03 -4.18 5.09
CA SER A 14 0.30 -4.27 6.53
C SER A 14 -0.76 -3.70 7.48
N ILE A 15 -1.87 -3.15 6.95
CA ILE A 15 -3.00 -2.67 7.76
C ILE A 15 -4.03 -3.80 7.98
N CYS A 16 -4.41 -4.51 6.92
CA CYS A 16 -5.41 -5.57 6.99
C CYS A 16 -4.84 -6.99 6.97
N ASN A 17 -3.53 -7.14 6.76
CA ASN A 17 -2.81 -8.41 6.61
C ASN A 17 -3.33 -9.32 5.48
N GLY A 18 -4.13 -8.78 4.56
CA GLY A 18 -4.57 -9.44 3.34
C GLY A 18 -3.79 -8.97 2.11
N TYR A 19 -4.06 -9.55 0.95
CA TYR A 19 -3.49 -9.06 -0.31
C TYR A 19 -3.95 -7.64 -0.64
N LEU A 20 -3.10 -6.89 -1.34
CA LEU A 20 -3.39 -5.55 -1.82
C LEU A 20 -4.63 -5.57 -2.73
N HIS A 21 -5.60 -4.75 -2.40
CA HIS A 21 -6.78 -4.50 -3.23
C HIS A 21 -6.89 -3.00 -3.51
N MET A 22 -6.92 -2.64 -4.80
CA MET A 22 -6.75 -1.27 -5.26
C MET A 22 -5.48 -0.67 -4.64
N ALA A 23 -4.33 -1.28 -4.95
CA ALA A 23 -3.03 -0.90 -4.43
C ALA A 23 -2.84 0.62 -4.54
N THR A 24 -2.52 1.26 -3.42
CA THR A 24 -2.31 2.69 -3.30
C THR A 24 -0.99 2.94 -2.58
N THR A 25 -0.09 3.66 -3.23
CA THR A 25 1.28 3.91 -2.79
C THR A 25 1.41 5.35 -2.30
N ILE A 26 2.08 5.53 -1.17
CA ILE A 26 2.47 6.84 -0.64
C ILE A 26 3.72 7.30 -1.40
N THR A 27 3.70 8.49 -2.00
CA THR A 27 4.82 8.99 -2.82
C THR A 27 6.08 9.27 -2.01
N GLU A 28 5.93 9.75 -0.76
CA GLU A 28 7.07 10.14 0.09
C GLU A 28 7.94 8.98 0.58
N CYS A 29 7.36 7.78 0.72
CA CYS A 29 8.06 6.62 1.30
C CYS A 29 7.92 5.33 0.50
N LEU A 30 7.18 5.35 -0.62
CA LEU A 30 6.94 4.22 -1.53
C LEU A 30 6.33 2.99 -0.85
N HIS A 31 5.69 3.14 0.31
CA HIS A 31 4.91 2.07 0.93
C HIS A 31 3.51 1.98 0.32
N THR A 32 3.10 0.75 -0.01
CA THR A 32 1.84 0.42 -0.68
C THR A 32 0.86 -0.26 0.27
N PHE A 33 -0.41 0.13 0.18
CA PHE A 33 -1.51 -0.39 1.00
C PHE A 33 -2.78 -0.54 0.15
N CYS A 34 -3.82 -1.18 0.66
CA CYS A 34 -5.15 -1.13 0.02
C CYS A 34 -5.70 0.31 0.07
N LYS A 35 -6.34 0.79 -1.00
CA LYS A 35 -6.96 2.13 -1.05
C LYS A 35 -7.85 2.41 0.17
N GLY A 36 -8.78 1.49 0.46
CA GLY A 36 -9.72 1.65 1.58
C GLY A 36 -9.03 1.66 2.94
N CYS A 37 -8.01 0.81 3.13
CA CYS A 37 -7.25 0.76 4.38
C CYS A 37 -6.47 2.06 4.61
N LEU A 38 -5.79 2.56 3.58
CA LEU A 38 -5.02 3.79 3.68
C LEU A 38 -5.93 5.00 3.91
N ILE A 39 -7.00 5.17 3.12
CA ILE A 39 -7.93 6.30 3.28
C ILE A 39 -8.50 6.34 4.70
N LYS A 40 -8.95 5.20 5.24
CA LYS A 40 -9.48 5.10 6.61
C LYS A 40 -8.44 5.48 7.67
N HIS A 41 -7.18 5.07 7.48
CA HIS A 41 -6.09 5.45 8.40
C HIS A 41 -5.84 6.97 8.37
N LEU A 42 -5.86 7.57 7.17
CA LEU A 42 -5.61 8.99 6.95
C LEU A 42 -6.70 9.93 7.50
N GLU A 43 -7.87 9.40 7.88
CA GLU A 43 -8.90 10.17 8.58
C GLU A 43 -8.45 10.60 9.99
N TYR A 44 -7.51 9.87 10.59
CA TYR A 44 -7.08 10.09 11.98
C TYR A 44 -5.57 10.29 12.14
N ASN A 45 -4.76 9.97 11.13
CA ASN A 45 -3.30 10.05 11.23
C ASN A 45 -2.66 10.40 9.88
N LEU A 46 -1.79 11.42 9.87
CA LEU A 46 -1.09 11.91 8.67
C LEU A 46 0.21 11.15 8.35
N HIS A 47 0.58 10.17 9.17
CA HIS A 47 1.81 9.41 9.02
C HIS A 47 1.59 8.09 8.30
N CYS A 48 2.62 7.64 7.59
CA CYS A 48 2.67 6.30 7.01
C CYS A 48 2.45 5.24 8.11
N PRO A 49 1.50 4.29 7.93
CA PRO A 49 1.26 3.20 8.90
C PRO A 49 2.48 2.32 9.17
N LYS A 50 3.46 2.30 8.26
CA LYS A 50 4.61 1.38 8.31
C LYS A 50 5.90 2.02 8.82
N CYS A 51 6.25 3.21 8.33
CA CYS A 51 7.51 3.88 8.68
C CYS A 51 7.32 5.20 9.44
N LEU A 52 6.07 5.59 9.71
CA LEU A 52 5.73 6.81 10.45
C LEU A 52 6.18 8.12 9.79
N THR A 53 6.67 8.09 8.55
CA THR A 53 6.97 9.30 7.77
C THR A 53 5.69 10.11 7.56
N ILE A 54 5.76 11.43 7.75
CA ILE A 54 4.66 12.35 7.44
C ILE A 54 4.38 12.28 5.94
N ILE A 55 3.13 11.97 5.56
CA ILE A 55 2.73 11.82 4.16
C ILE A 55 2.57 13.19 3.50
N HIS A 56 1.93 14.11 4.22
CA HIS A 56 1.76 15.49 3.81
C HIS A 56 1.42 16.33 5.07
N PRO A 57 1.88 17.58 5.19
CA PRO A 57 1.66 18.41 6.37
C PRO A 57 0.20 18.82 6.62
N THR A 58 -0.64 18.86 5.58
CA THR A 58 -2.05 19.32 5.68
C THR A 58 -3.06 18.30 5.14
N ASP A 59 -2.97 17.94 3.86
CA ASP A 59 -3.82 16.91 3.24
C ASP A 59 -3.02 15.70 2.73
N PRO A 60 -3.08 14.53 3.39
CA PRO A 60 -2.32 13.35 3.01
C PRO A 60 -2.82 12.72 1.69
N LYS A 61 -4.03 13.06 1.22
CA LYS A 61 -4.57 12.55 -0.05
C LYS A 61 -3.80 13.08 -1.27
N ILE A 62 -3.09 14.20 -1.11
CA ILE A 62 -2.26 14.80 -2.18
C ILE A 62 -1.08 13.89 -2.55
N ASN A 63 -0.55 13.12 -1.59
CA ASN A 63 0.68 12.33 -1.74
C ASN A 63 0.43 10.82 -1.75
N ILE A 64 -0.77 10.39 -2.16
CA ILE A 64 -1.08 8.99 -2.41
C ILE A 64 -1.50 8.77 -3.86
N ARG A 65 -1.06 7.70 -4.49
CA ARG A 65 -1.34 7.38 -5.89
C ARG A 65 -1.78 5.93 -6.04
N HIS A 66 -2.72 5.69 -6.95
CA HIS A 66 -3.06 4.32 -7.33
C HIS A 66 -1.85 3.68 -8.02
N ASP A 67 -1.50 2.47 -7.61
CA ASP A 67 -0.36 1.72 -8.11
C ASP A 67 -0.85 0.57 -8.99
N SER A 68 -1.16 0.90 -10.25
CA SER A 68 -1.66 -0.08 -11.21
C SER A 68 -0.62 -1.16 -11.51
N MET A 69 0.67 -0.84 -11.45
CA MET A 69 1.72 -1.80 -11.73
C MET A 69 1.80 -2.89 -10.66
N ILE A 70 1.78 -2.52 -9.38
CA ILE A 70 1.73 -3.49 -8.28
C ILE A 70 0.45 -4.32 -8.34
N GLN A 71 -0.68 -3.68 -8.64
CA GLN A 71 -1.97 -4.38 -8.76
C GLN A 71 -1.98 -5.38 -9.91
N ASP A 72 -1.46 -5.00 -11.09
CA ASP A 72 -1.38 -5.87 -12.26
C ASP A 72 -0.41 -7.04 -12.03
N LEU A 73 0.71 -6.78 -11.36
CA LEU A 73 1.68 -7.82 -11.02
C LEU A 73 1.05 -8.83 -10.05
N LEU A 74 0.32 -8.35 -9.04
CA LEU A 74 -0.41 -9.21 -8.10
C LEU A 74 -1.33 -10.18 -8.82
N TYR A 75 -2.16 -9.68 -9.74
CA TYR A 75 -3.11 -10.49 -10.50
C TYR A 75 -2.46 -11.46 -11.50
N LYS A 76 -1.22 -11.19 -11.93
CA LYS A 76 -0.47 -12.09 -12.82
C LYS A 76 0.29 -13.16 -12.06
N VAL A 77 0.68 -12.89 -10.81
CA VAL A 77 1.54 -13.77 -10.00
C VAL A 77 0.72 -14.69 -9.10
N LEU A 78 -0.44 -14.24 -8.62
CA LEU A 78 -1.35 -15.11 -7.88
C LEU A 78 -2.21 -15.94 -8.86
N PRO A 79 -2.44 -17.23 -8.57
CA PRO A 79 -3.30 -18.11 -9.33
C PRO A 79 -4.78 -17.71 -9.25
#